data_AF-A0A529SJU3-F1
#
_entry.id   AF-A0A529SJU3-F1
#
_cell.length_a   1.000
_cell.length_b   1.000
_cell.length_c   1.000
_cell.angle_alpha   90.00
_cell.angle_beta   90.00
_cell.angle_gamma   90.00
#
_symmetry.space_group_name_H-M   'P 1'
#
loop_
_entity.id
_entity.type
_entity.pdbx_description
1 polymer ?
#
loop_
_entity_poly.entity_id
_entity_poly.type
_entity_poly.pdbx_seq_one_letter_code
_entity_poly.pdbx_strand_id
1 'polypeptide(L)' 'ILDRATAENLRAVGAKFHEWGVPSGFDGHLGDNEAIYRFVASFATTTEEIDRLGHLLG' A
#
# COMPACT_ATOMS: atom_id res chain seq x y z
N ILE A 1 -3.27 4.19 -4.39
CA ILE A 1 -3.04 3.21 -5.48
C ILE A 1 -1.54 3.14 -5.65
N LEU A 2 -0.96 1.94 -5.73
CA LEU A 2 0.49 1.77 -5.87
C LEU A 2 0.77 0.78 -7.00
N ASP A 3 1.89 0.98 -7.69
CA ASP A 3 2.44 -0.02 -8.58
C ASP A 3 2.84 -1.28 -7.79
N ARG A 4 2.66 -2.46 -8.40
CA ARG A 4 2.98 -3.74 -7.79
C ARG A 4 4.45 -3.86 -7.39
N ALA A 5 5.39 -3.31 -8.16
CA ALA A 5 6.81 -3.33 -7.83
C ALA A 5 7.13 -2.45 -6.60
N THR A 6 6.50 -1.28 -6.51
CA THR A 6 6.62 -0.42 -5.31
C THR A 6 6.03 -1.12 -4.09
N ALA A 7 4.89 -1.77 -4.23
CA ALA A 7 4.27 -2.54 -3.15
C ALA A 7 5.15 -3.71 -2.67
N GLU A 8 5.77 -4.45 -3.58
CA GLU A 8 6.73 -5.51 -3.23
C GLU A 8 7.92 -4.97 -2.43
N ASN A 9 8.50 -3.84 -2.87
CA ASN A 9 9.61 -3.19 -2.16
C ASN A 9 9.21 -2.72 -0.76
N LEU A 10 8.06 -2.07 -0.64
CA LEU A 10 7.53 -1.61 0.66
C LEU A 10 7.29 -2.77 1.63
N ARG A 11 6.79 -3.91 1.14
CA ARG A 11 6.63 -5.13 1.96
C ARG A 11 7.97 -5.72 2.38
N ALA A 12 8.98 -5.68 1.49
CA ALA A 12 10.33 -6.18 1.78
C ALA A 12 11.02 -5.38 2.89
N VAL A 13 10.76 -4.08 3.01
CA VAL A 13 11.28 -3.23 4.09
C VAL A 13 10.42 -3.24 5.37
N GLY A 14 9.42 -4.13 5.43
CA GLY A 14 8.64 -4.42 6.63
C GLY A 14 7.30 -3.69 6.75
N ALA A 15 6.88 -2.94 5.72
CA ALA A 15 5.56 -2.31 5.76
C ALA A 15 4.44 -3.37 5.67
N LYS A 16 3.49 -3.29 6.61
CA LYS A 16 2.36 -4.22 6.68
C LYS A 16 1.11 -3.60 6.06
N PHE A 17 0.73 -4.11 4.91
CA PHE A 17 -0.50 -3.74 4.21
C PHE A 17 -1.00 -4.91 3.38
N HIS A 18 -2.27 -4.86 2.98
CA HIS A 18 -2.91 -5.93 2.22
C HIS A 18 -3.61 -5.35 1.00
N GLU A 19 -3.64 -6.09 -0.10
CA GLU A 19 -4.45 -5.73 -1.26
C GLU A 19 -5.93 -5.69 -0.84
N TRP A 20 -6.62 -4.57 -1.09
CA TRP A 20 -8.05 -4.40 -0.75
C TRP A 20 -8.97 -5.03 -1.80
N GLY A 21 -8.40 -5.46 -2.93
CA GLY A 21 -9.15 -5.75 -4.15
C GLY A 21 -9.70 -4.48 -4.78
N VAL A 22 -10.04 -4.55 -6.06
CA VAL A 22 -10.66 -3.43 -6.79
C VAL A 22 -12.13 -3.34 -6.38
N PRO A 23 -12.60 -2.22 -5.79
CA PRO A 23 -14.01 -2.05 -5.47
C PRO A 23 -14.86 -2.14 -6.74
N SER A 24 -16.01 -2.81 -6.67
CA SER A 24 -16.97 -2.88 -7.78
C SER A 24 -17.39 -1.46 -8.19
N GLY A 25 -16.93 -0.98 -9.34
CA GLY A 25 -17.11 0.40 -9.82
C GLY A 25 -15.84 1.24 -9.93
N PHE A 26 -14.68 0.70 -9.54
CA PHE A 26 -13.36 1.31 -9.77
C PHE A 26 -12.69 0.77 -11.06
N ASP A 27 -13.44 0.02 -11.87
CA ASP A 27 -13.01 -0.48 -13.17
C ASP A 27 -12.63 0.67 -14.11
N GLY A 28 -11.42 0.60 -14.67
CA GLY A 28 -10.88 1.59 -15.62
C GLY A 28 -10.03 2.71 -15.01
N HIS A 29 -9.93 2.80 -13.68
CA HIS A 29 -9.08 3.79 -12.99
C HIS A 29 -7.77 3.23 -12.43
N LEU A 30 -7.49 1.95 -12.70
CA LEU A 30 -6.31 1.24 -12.24
C LEU A 30 -5.49 0.82 -13.47
N GLY A 31 -4.22 1.25 -13.55
CA GLY A 31 -3.32 0.76 -14.59
C GLY A 31 -3.07 -0.74 -14.45
N ASP A 32 -2.63 -1.40 -15.54
CA ASP A 32 -2.42 -2.85 -15.60
C ASP A 32 -1.48 -3.38 -14.48
N ASN A 33 -0.57 -2.54 -13.98
CA ASN A 33 0.39 -2.88 -12.93
C ASN A 33 0.09 -2.20 -11.58
N GLU A 34 -1.04 -1.51 -11.46
CA GLU A 34 -1.42 -0.84 -10.23
C GLU A 34 -2.40 -1.69 -9.42
N ALA A 35 -2.36 -1.52 -8.10
CA ALA A 35 -3.30 -2.15 -7.19
C ALA A 35 -3.67 -1.21 -6.04
N ILE A 36 -4.86 -1.46 -5.48
CA ILE A 36 -5.34 -0.77 -4.29
C ILE A 36 -4.88 -1.57 -3.07
N TYR A 37 -4.10 -0.91 -2.24
CA TYR A 37 -3.60 -1.48 -0.99
C TYR A 37 -4.22 -0.74 0.19
N ARG A 38 -4.60 -1.51 1.21
CA ARG A 38 -5.04 -1.01 2.50
C ARG A 38 -3.89 -1.05 3.49
N PHE A 39 -3.62 0.08 4.12
CA PHE A 39 -2.80 0.11 5.31
C PHE A 39 -3.68 -0.17 6.51
N VAL A 40 -3.37 -1.23 7.26
CA VAL A 40 -4.03 -1.49 8.54
C VAL A 40 -3.14 -0.87 9.61
N ALA A 41 -3.40 0.40 9.93
CA ALA A 41 -2.89 0.98 11.17
C ALA A 41 -3.66 0.35 12.32
N SER A 42 -3.14 -0.75 12.87
CA SER A 42 -3.69 -1.33 14.10
C SER A 42 -3.01 -0.69 15.32
N PHE A 43 -3.46 -1.01 16.53
CA PHE A 43 -2.78 -0.61 17.78
C PHE A 43 -1.29 -1.01 17.84
N ALA A 44 -0.85 -1.96 17.02
CA ALA A 44 0.55 -2.37 16.91
C ALA A 44 1.37 -1.54 15.90
N THR A 45 0.73 -0.63 15.15
CA THR A 45 1.40 0.20 14.16
C THR A 45 1.97 1.45 14.83
N THR A 46 3.28 1.61 14.82
CA THR A 46 3.94 2.75 15.48
C THR A 46 4.00 3.97 14.57
N THR A 47 4.13 5.15 15.15
CA THR A 47 4.29 6.40 14.39
C THR A 47 5.52 6.33 13.48
N GLU A 48 6.59 5.67 13.90
CA GLU A 48 7.80 5.50 13.07
C GLU A 48 7.56 4.61 11.85
N GLU A 49 6.64 3.65 11.92
CA GLU A 49 6.25 2.84 10.76
C GLU A 49 5.44 3.66 9.75
N ILE A 50 4.61 4.58 10.23
CA ILE A 50 3.87 5.53 9.38
C ILE A 50 4.83 6.55 8.75
N ASP A 51 5.79 7.09 9.53
CA ASP A 51 6.77 8.04 9.01
C ASP A 51 7.71 7.41 7.98
N ARG A 52 8.16 6.17 8.21
CA ARG A 52 8.96 5.42 7.21
C ARG A 52 8.18 5.20 5.92
N LEU A 53 6.90 4.85 6.03
CA LEU A 53 6.04 4.72 4.86
C LEU A 53 5.90 6.07 4.14
N GLY A 54 5.65 7.16 4.86
CA GLY A 54 5.56 8.51 4.30
C GLY A 54 6.83 8.89 3.54
N HIS A 55 8.00 8.60 4.11
CA HIS A 55 9.28 8.87 3.46
C HIS A 55 9.51 8.04 2.19
N LEU A 56 8.99 6.81 2.13
CA LEU A 56 9.13 5.94 0.97
C LEU A 56 8.13 6.26 -0.15
N LEU A 57 7.03 6.95 0.17
CA LEU A 57 6.01 7.34 -0.81
C LEU A 57 6.28 8.68 -1.50
N GLY A 58 7.19 9.51 -0.94
CA GLY A 58 7.60 10.80 -1.52
C GLY A 58 6.78 11.98 -1.02
#